data_AF-A0A9D6YL60-F1
#
_entry.id   AF-A0A9D6YL60-F1
#
_cell.length_a   1.000
_cell.length_b   1.000
_cell.length_c   1.000
_cell.angle_alpha   90.00
_cell.angle_beta   90.00
_cell.angle_gamma   90.00
#
_symmetry.space_group_name_H-M   'P 1'
#
loop_
_entity.id
_entity.type
_entity.pdbx_description
1 polymer ?
#
loop_
_entity_poly.entity_id
_entity_poly.type
_entity_poly.pdbx_seq_one_letter_code
_entity_poly.pdbx_strand_id
1 'polypeptide(L)'
;MDWLFLHAPKDTSFITTDNPIVLIPSEDFPKGPYGMGILFKGVRKVFPISQSTCLIMLDHGDLLIHHKANKQTVRNINLNVAQYTERFLIGRDELLIRNIVRKTKINQWDYEGRIRIN
;
A
#
# COMPACT_ATOMS: atom_id res chain seq x y z
N MET A 1 -6.75 15.11 10.51
CA MET A 1 -6.06 13.81 10.43
C MET A 1 -4.60 14.11 10.20
N ASP A 2 -3.68 13.42 10.87
CA ASP A 2 -2.25 13.60 10.65
C ASP A 2 -1.81 12.95 9.34
N TRP A 3 -1.11 13.70 8.49
CA TRP A 3 -0.72 13.32 7.13
C TRP A 3 0.81 13.29 6.99
N LEU A 4 1.33 12.14 6.57
CA LEU A 4 2.75 11.97 6.25
C LEU A 4 2.92 11.62 4.77
N PHE A 5 3.58 12.50 4.03
CA PHE A 5 3.97 12.27 2.65
C PHE A 5 5.40 11.71 2.61
N LEU A 6 5.52 10.47 2.16
CA LEU A 6 6.80 9.82 1.91
C LEU A 6 7.24 10.03 0.47
N HIS A 7 8.46 10.53 0.29
CA HIS A 7 9.09 10.70 -1.02
C HIS A 7 10.11 9.59 -1.28
N ALA A 8 9.97 8.87 -2.39
CA ALA A 8 10.86 7.80 -2.77
C ALA A 8 12.27 8.35 -3.14
N PRO A 9 13.35 7.66 -2.76
CA PRO A 9 14.68 7.87 -3.33
C PRO A 9 14.70 7.71 -4.86
N LYS A 10 15.63 8.40 -5.54
CA LYS A 10 15.76 8.44 -7.02
C LYS A 10 15.77 7.06 -7.70
N ASP A 11 16.26 6.03 -7.03
CA ASP A 11 16.44 4.68 -7.58
C ASP A 11 15.35 3.69 -7.14
N THR A 12 14.29 4.17 -6.50
CA THR A 12 13.15 3.37 -6.08
C THR A 12 11.86 4.02 -6.53
N SER A 13 10.79 3.23 -6.62
CA SER A 13 9.45 3.75 -6.89
C SER A 13 8.41 3.00 -6.09
N PHE A 14 7.37 3.70 -5.69
CA PHE A 14 6.17 3.07 -5.18
C PHE A 14 5.39 2.41 -6.32
N ILE A 15 4.77 1.27 -6.03
CA ILE A 15 3.75 0.65 -6.90
C ILE A 15 2.37 1.10 -6.44
N THR A 16 1.37 0.91 -7.30
CA THR A 16 -0.05 1.09 -6.96
C THR A 16 -0.87 -0.07 -7.54
N THR A 17 -2.18 -0.03 -7.33
CA THR A 17 -3.09 -1.12 -7.68
C THR A 17 -4.51 -0.59 -7.88
N ASP A 18 -5.42 -1.44 -8.37
CA ASP A 18 -6.85 -1.19 -8.46
C ASP A 18 -7.55 -1.06 -7.09
N ASN A 19 -6.91 -1.50 -5.99
CA ASN A 19 -7.34 -1.23 -4.61
C ASN A 19 -6.23 -0.56 -3.78
N PRO A 20 -5.97 0.75 -3.98
CA PRO A 20 -4.69 1.36 -3.59
C PRO A 20 -4.62 1.83 -2.13
N ILE A 21 -5.69 1.66 -1.34
CA ILE A 21 -5.70 2.03 0.08
C ILE A 21 -5.47 0.78 0.93
N VAL A 22 -4.30 0.73 1.54
CA VAL A 22 -3.89 -0.37 2.43
C VAL A 22 -4.11 0.02 3.88
N LEU A 23 -4.83 -0.80 4.62
CA LEU A 23 -4.98 -0.65 6.06
C LEU A 23 -3.90 -1.47 6.79
N ILE A 24 -3.05 -0.78 7.56
CA ILE A 24 -2.00 -1.39 8.36
C ILE A 24 -2.34 -1.15 9.84
N PRO A 25 -2.76 -2.20 10.58
CA PRO A 25 -2.98 -2.08 12.02
C PRO A 25 -1.68 -1.83 12.77
N SER A 26 -1.79 -1.24 13.96
CA SER A 26 -0.74 -1.34 14.98
C SER A 26 -0.55 -2.79 15.44
N GLU A 27 0.61 -3.14 15.98
CA GLU A 27 0.89 -4.50 16.47
C GLU A 27 -0.11 -4.93 17.56
N ASP A 28 -0.53 -4.00 18.42
CA ASP A 28 -1.49 -4.25 19.50
C ASP A 28 -2.97 -4.18 19.07
N PHE A 29 -3.26 -4.26 17.76
CA PHE A 29 -4.62 -4.07 17.27
C PHE A 29 -5.55 -5.21 17.74
N PRO A 30 -6.67 -4.91 18.42
CA PRO A 30 -7.55 -5.94 18.97
C PRO A 30 -8.23 -6.72 17.84
N LYS A 31 -8.14 -8.05 17.90
CA LYS A 31 -8.87 -8.94 16.99
C LYS A 31 -10.34 -9.00 17.42
N GLY A 32 -11.22 -8.38 16.65
CA GLY A 32 -12.67 -8.39 16.87
C GLY A 32 -13.43 -9.01 15.70
N PRO A 33 -14.72 -9.35 15.88
CA PRO A 33 -15.52 -10.01 14.85
C PRO A 33 -15.87 -9.12 13.65
N TYR A 34 -15.74 -7.79 13.77
CA TYR A 34 -16.21 -6.81 12.78
C TYR A 34 -15.15 -6.33 11.78
N GLY A 35 -13.99 -7.00 11.71
CA GLY A 35 -12.89 -6.60 10.83
C GLY A 35 -12.31 -5.23 11.18
N MET A 36 -11.58 -4.63 10.23
CA MET A 36 -10.88 -3.36 10.41
C MET A 36 -11.38 -2.34 9.41
N GLY A 37 -11.84 -1.20 9.91
CA GLY A 37 -12.28 -0.06 9.10
C GLY A 37 -11.24 1.05 9.01
N ILE A 38 -11.39 1.91 8.01
CA ILE A 38 -10.50 3.05 7.78
C ILE A 38 -10.47 4.04 8.97
N LEU A 39 -11.56 4.15 9.74
CA LEU A 39 -11.66 5.07 10.88
C LEU A 39 -11.21 4.46 12.22
N PHE A 40 -10.76 3.20 12.25
CA PHE A 40 -10.25 2.62 13.49
C PHE A 40 -8.98 3.32 13.95
N LYS A 41 -8.93 3.66 15.24
CA LYS A 41 -7.76 4.27 15.88
C LYS A 41 -6.56 3.33 15.80
N GLY A 42 -5.38 3.88 15.52
CA GLY A 42 -4.13 3.12 15.39
C GLY A 42 -3.94 2.44 14.04
N VAL A 43 -4.93 2.51 13.14
CA VAL A 43 -4.81 1.99 11.76
C VAL A 43 -4.20 3.07 10.87
N ARG A 44 -3.06 2.73 10.27
CA ARG A 44 -2.40 3.55 9.25
C ARG A 44 -3.01 3.24 7.89
N LYS A 45 -3.27 4.29 7.11
CA LYS A 45 -3.84 4.19 5.76
C LYS A 45 -2.73 4.55 4.80
N VAL A 46 -2.20 3.56 4.11
CA VAL A 46 -1.11 3.75 3.16
C VAL A 46 -1.70 3.85 1.76
N PHE A 47 -1.41 4.95 1.08
CA PHE A 47 -1.93 5.24 -0.24
C PHE A 47 -0.80 5.74 -1.16
N PRO A 48 -0.27 4.89 -2.04
CA PRO A 48 0.67 5.32 -3.08
C PRO A 48 -0.03 6.22 -4.10
N ILE A 49 0.31 7.51 -4.10
CA ILE A 49 -0.32 8.52 -4.99
C ILE A 49 0.39 8.53 -6.34
N SER A 50 1.71 8.32 -6.35
CA SER A 50 2.53 8.29 -7.55
C SER A 50 3.73 7.37 -7.36
N GLN A 51 4.53 7.18 -8.42
CA GLN A 51 5.79 6.44 -8.32
C GLN A 51 6.79 7.06 -7.34
N SER A 52 6.71 8.37 -7.08
CA SER A 52 7.63 9.11 -6.21
C SER A 52 7.04 9.48 -4.85
N THR A 53 5.73 9.39 -4.65
CA THR A 53 5.06 9.87 -3.43
C THR A 53 4.02 8.87 -2.92
N CYS A 54 4.10 8.58 -1.62
CA CYS A 54 3.12 7.79 -0.89
C CYS A 54 2.58 8.59 0.29
N LEU A 55 1.26 8.63 0.44
CA LEU A 55 0.61 9.19 1.62
C LEU A 55 0.43 8.11 2.68
N ILE A 56 0.69 8.48 3.94
CA ILE A 56 0.30 7.73 5.12
C ILE A 56 -0.62 8.63 5.94
N MET A 57 -1.89 8.27 6.03
CA MET A 57 -2.82 8.93 6.96
C MET A 57 -2.81 8.18 8.27
N LEU A 58 -2.67 8.93 9.36
CA LEU A 58 -2.68 8.43 10.73
C LEU A 58 -4.04 8.74 11.37
N ASP A 59 -4.07 8.91 12.69
CA ASP A 59 -5.27 9.24 13.45
C ASP A 59 -5.61 10.74 13.38
N HIS A 60 -6.55 11.17 14.23
CA HIS A 60 -6.92 12.58 14.36
C HIS A 60 -5.71 13.43 14.79
N GLY A 61 -5.58 14.58 14.14
CA GLY A 61 -4.58 15.62 14.43
C GLY A 61 -4.51 16.60 13.25
N ASP A 62 -3.55 17.51 13.27
CA ASP A 62 -3.31 18.58 12.29
C ASP A 62 -1.91 18.54 11.67
N LEU A 63 -1.16 17.46 11.92
CA LEU A 63 0.20 17.29 11.43
C LEU A 63 0.22 17.10 9.92
N LEU A 64 1.12 17.81 9.23
CA LEU A 64 1.42 17.60 7.82
C LEU A 64 2.94 17.57 7.63
N ILE A 65 3.49 16.38 7.38
CA ILE A 65 4.93 16.17 7.23
C ILE A 65 5.25 15.64 5.84
N HIS A 66 6.37 16.10 5.28
CA HIS A 66 7.04 15.46 4.15
C HIS A 66 8.36 14.84 4.61
N HIS A 67 8.60 13.58 4.25
CA HIS A 67 9.78 12.85 4.66
C HIS A 67 10.35 12.01 3.51
N LYS A 68 11.68 11.94 3.39
CA LYS A 68 12.35 11.10 2.40
C LYS A 68 12.39 9.66 2.90
N ALA A 69 11.71 8.75 2.21
CA ALA A 69 11.77 7.34 2.55
C ALA A 69 13.17 6.76 2.29
N ASN A 70 13.53 5.68 2.99
CA ASN A 70 14.65 4.85 2.59
C ASN A 70 14.18 3.71 1.67
N LYS A 71 15.11 3.03 1.00
CA LYS A 71 14.77 1.95 0.04
C LYS A 71 13.97 0.81 0.70
N GLN A 72 14.27 0.49 1.95
CA GLN A 72 13.57 -0.58 2.68
C GLN A 72 12.12 -0.19 3.00
N THR A 73 11.86 1.07 3.36
CA THR A 73 10.51 1.59 3.58
C THR A 73 9.68 1.51 2.30
N VAL A 74 10.21 1.97 1.16
CA VAL A 74 9.52 1.87 -0.14
C VAL A 74 9.21 0.41 -0.47
N ARG A 75 10.20 -0.46 -0.27
CA ARG A 75 10.07 -1.90 -0.48
C ARG A 75 8.98 -2.53 0.38
N ASN A 76 8.92 -2.21 1.67
CA ASN A 76 7.90 -2.74 2.58
C ASN A 76 6.50 -2.26 2.20
N ILE A 77 6.36 -0.97 1.86
CA ILE A 77 5.09 -0.40 1.38
C ILE A 77 4.62 -1.14 0.13
N ASN A 78 5.51 -1.33 -0.86
CA ASN A 78 5.17 -2.04 -2.09
C ASN A 78 4.71 -3.48 -1.84
N LEU A 79 5.34 -4.19 -0.88
CA LEU A 79 4.89 -5.54 -0.53
C LEU A 79 3.49 -5.53 0.09
N ASN A 80 3.18 -4.57 0.96
CA ASN A 80 1.85 -4.45 1.56
C ASN A 80 0.78 -4.07 0.53
N VAL A 81 1.08 -3.15 -0.37
CA VAL A 81 0.20 -2.73 -1.47
C VAL A 81 -0.12 -3.91 -2.40
N ALA A 82 0.88 -4.72 -2.74
CA ALA A 82 0.67 -5.90 -3.57
C ALA A 82 -0.27 -6.93 -2.91
N GLN A 83 -0.20 -7.12 -1.59
CA GLN A 83 -1.08 -8.06 -0.88
C GLN A 83 -2.56 -7.63 -0.86
N TYR A 84 -2.83 -6.32 -1.02
CA TYR A 84 -4.18 -5.76 -1.11
C TYR A 84 -4.71 -5.67 -2.55
N THR A 85 -3.88 -6.01 -3.53
CA THR A 85 -4.24 -5.97 -4.95
C THR A 85 -5.34 -6.98 -5.25
N GLU A 86 -6.36 -6.55 -5.99
CA GLU A 86 -7.39 -7.46 -6.47
C GLU A 86 -7.03 -8.02 -7.84
N ARG A 87 -6.72 -7.16 -8.81
CA ARG A 87 -6.50 -7.57 -10.22
C ARG A 87 -5.24 -7.03 -10.82
N PHE A 88 -4.96 -5.75 -10.58
CA PHE A 88 -3.94 -5.02 -11.31
C PHE A 88 -2.89 -4.50 -10.37
N LEU A 89 -1.65 -4.90 -10.61
CA LEU A 89 -0.48 -4.33 -9.97
C LEU A 89 0.24 -3.42 -10.97
N ILE A 90 0.39 -2.15 -10.62
CA ILE A 90 0.87 -1.10 -11.52
C ILE A 90 2.18 -0.54 -10.94
N GLY A 91 3.22 -0.47 -11.76
CA GLY A 91 4.53 0.00 -11.33
C GLY A 91 5.31 0.60 -12.48
N ARG A 92 6.48 1.16 -12.17
CA ARG A 92 7.32 1.86 -13.15
C ARG A 92 7.78 0.97 -14.30
N ASP A 93 8.13 -0.28 -13.99
CA ASP A 93 8.70 -1.22 -14.96
C ASP A 93 8.36 -2.67 -14.58
N GLU A 94 8.46 -3.56 -15.57
CA GLU A 94 8.13 -4.98 -15.43
C GLU A 94 9.05 -5.70 -14.44
N LEU A 95 10.33 -5.32 -14.36
CA LEU A 95 11.29 -5.94 -13.45
C LEU A 95 10.88 -5.72 -11.98
N LEU A 96 10.45 -4.52 -11.63
CA LEU A 96 9.90 -4.21 -10.31
C LEU A 96 8.67 -5.07 -10.02
N ILE A 97 7.71 -5.12 -10.94
CA ILE A 97 6.48 -5.88 -10.77
C ILE A 97 6.76 -7.38 -10.59
N ARG A 98 7.57 -7.99 -11.46
CA ARG A 98 7.95 -9.41 -11.35
C ARG A 98 8.63 -9.72 -10.02
N ASN A 99 9.49 -8.82 -9.55
CA ASN A 99 10.14 -8.96 -8.25
C ASN A 99 9.15 -8.92 -7.08
N ILE A 100 8.12 -8.07 -7.14
CA ILE A 100 7.08 -7.97 -6.12
C ILE A 100 6.16 -9.19 -6.16
N VAL A 101 5.68 -9.59 -7.34
CA VAL A 101 4.82 -10.77 -7.52
C VAL A 101 5.51 -12.03 -7.02
N ARG A 102 6.78 -12.26 -7.38
CA ARG A 102 7.55 -13.41 -6.88
C ARG A 102 7.60 -13.49 -5.35
N LYS A 103 7.65 -12.35 -4.67
CA LYS A 103 7.79 -12.28 -3.21
C LYS A 103 6.46 -12.36 -2.47
N THR A 104 5.40 -11.87 -3.08
CA THR A 104 4.06 -11.82 -2.50
C THR A 104 3.21 -13.04 -2.87
N LYS A 105 3.55 -13.72 -3.99
CA LYS A 105 2.83 -14.86 -4.56
C LYS A 105 1.37 -14.58 -4.90
N ILE A 106 1.01 -13.31 -5.11
CA ILE A 106 -0.36 -12.86 -5.38
C ILE A 106 -0.94 -13.45 -6.67
N ASN A 107 -0.09 -13.91 -7.60
CA ASN A 107 -0.50 -14.56 -8.84
C ASN A 107 -0.91 -16.04 -8.67
N GLN A 108 -0.82 -16.59 -7.45
CA GLN A 108 -1.24 -17.96 -7.15
C GLN A 108 -2.69 -18.04 -6.66
N TRP A 109 -3.36 -16.89 -6.50
CA TRP A 109 -4.70 -16.81 -5.97
C TRP A 109 -5.68 -16.80 -7.15
N ASP A 110 -6.65 -17.72 -7.14
CA ASP A 110 -7.70 -17.75 -8.15
C ASP A 110 -8.64 -16.57 -7.96
N TYR A 111 -8.41 -15.51 -8.74
CA TYR A 111 -9.33 -14.38 -8.79
C TYR A 111 -10.47 -14.68 -9.76
N GLU A 112 -11.67 -14.92 -9.23
CA GLU A 112 -12.89 -14.94 -10.05
C GLU A 112 -13.28 -13.52 -10.44
N GLY A 113 -12.83 -13.10 -11.63
CA GLY A 113 -13.11 -11.78 -12.15
C GLY A 113 -14.60 -11.48 -12.30
N ARG A 114 -15.07 -10.46 -11.57
CA ARG A 114 -16.44 -9.93 -11.67
C ARG A 114 -16.70 -9.15 -12.97
N ILE A 115 -15.65 -8.69 -13.64
CA ILE A 115 -15.73 -7.92 -14.88
C ILE A 115 -15.11 -8.75 -16.01
N ARG A 116 -15.94 -9.14 -16.97
CA ARG A 116 -15.52 -9.80 -18.21
C ARG A 116 -15.54 -8.77 -19.33
N ILE A 117 -14.50 -8.73 -20.15
CA ILE A 117 -14.54 -8.05 -21.44
C ILE A 117 -15.05 -9.11 -22.41
N ASN A 118 -16.24 -8.89 -22.95
CA ASN A 118 -16.80 -9.69 -24.04
C ASN A 118 -16.13 -9.32 -25.36
#